data_AF-A0A2M7G9W7-F1
#
_entry.id   AF-A0A2M7G9W7-F1
#
_cell.length_a   1.000
_cell.length_b   1.000
_cell.length_c   1.000
_cell.angle_alpha   90.00
_cell.angle_beta   90.00
_cell.angle_gamma   90.00
#
_symmetry.space_group_name_H-M   'P 1'
#
loop_
_entity.id
_entity.type
_entity.pdbx_description
1 polymer ?
#
loop_
_entity_poly.entity_id
_entity_poly.type
_entity_poly.pdbx_seq_one_letter_code
_entity_poly.pdbx_strand_id
1 'polypeptide(L)'
;MDDAEDLYALLQVHAKASPEVIKKAYYTLMQKNHPDRGGDLQLAQRINHAYDILNDPERRKRYDLWRAKIQRQREMVKQEHAQQARKAKEKAQEQAALKAEQAELKKLEGSFQTPALWGQHLVMADERGHRVLIMNLKGEVVWKYGKQVGQSLKKPRLAHFSKEGKILVADCGQQQVLKLNLKKQTVWSYTYQNQSVQMRAQAQPAFVDGTENGGILVTDTGNRMVFEVTPDHQIAWQFNGQLAFNLKLSHLLIKPELFMPVSAFEVEPGLYLIADQGNGRILLLNRKGKLVWIYPEKKNESLRAVNFAYRLKSGNIWITSDKLIEVNTKGEVVWEYSKLNDSDIKQAYPLTESRFLVDFSHLVKRGINQEMMMLDHAGKILFRHYYSQHRFI
;
A
#
# COMPACT_ATOMS: atom_id res chain seq x y z
N MET A 1 23.43 -43.31 20.47
CA MET A 1 23.41 -44.75 20.15
C MET A 1 23.50 -44.87 18.65
N ASP A 2 24.70 -45.24 18.23
CA ASP A 2 25.12 -45.91 17.01
C ASP A 2 24.43 -45.54 15.69
N ASP A 3 25.22 -44.90 14.82
CA ASP A 3 25.24 -45.23 13.40
C ASP A 3 25.56 -46.73 13.24
N ALA A 4 24.57 -47.59 13.51
CA ALA A 4 24.68 -49.00 13.18
C ALA A 4 24.86 -49.07 11.66
N GLU A 5 26.05 -49.52 11.26
CA GLU A 5 26.43 -49.59 9.86
C GLU A 5 25.41 -50.43 9.08
N ASP A 6 25.02 -49.95 7.90
CA ASP A 6 24.06 -50.67 7.08
C ASP A 6 24.67 -51.99 6.60
N LEU A 7 24.04 -53.13 6.93
CA LEU A 7 24.59 -54.46 6.67
C LEU A 7 24.75 -54.73 5.16
N TYR A 8 23.88 -54.11 4.34
CA TYR A 8 24.03 -54.16 2.89
C TYR A 8 25.24 -53.36 2.40
N ALA A 9 25.50 -52.19 2.99
CA ALA A 9 26.66 -51.37 2.67
C ALA A 9 27.96 -52.04 3.14
N LEU A 10 27.94 -52.71 4.30
CA LEU A 10 29.07 -53.48 4.82
C LEU A 10 29.43 -54.68 3.93
N LEU A 11 28.42 -55.37 3.40
CA LEU A 11 28.61 -56.40 2.37
C LEU A 11 28.80 -55.83 0.96
N GLN A 12 28.77 -54.50 0.79
CA GLN A 12 28.91 -53.79 -0.50
C GLN A 12 27.90 -54.26 -1.57
N VAL A 13 26.67 -54.57 -1.15
CA VAL A 13 25.58 -55.02 -2.02
C VAL A 13 24.39 -54.08 -1.94
N HIS A 14 23.55 -54.08 -2.99
CA HIS A 14 22.30 -53.32 -2.97
C HIS A 14 21.27 -54.02 -2.05
N ALA A 15 20.37 -53.27 -1.40
CA ALA A 15 19.32 -53.83 -0.53
C ALA A 15 18.40 -54.85 -1.23
N LYS A 16 18.30 -54.78 -2.56
CA LYS A 16 17.56 -55.72 -3.42
C LYS A 16 18.40 -56.91 -3.92
N ALA A 17 19.62 -57.11 -3.43
CA ALA A 17 20.48 -58.20 -3.85
C ALA A 17 19.84 -59.56 -3.55
N SER A 18 20.02 -60.52 -4.47
CA SER A 18 19.56 -61.89 -4.27
C SER A 18 20.44 -62.61 -3.22
N PRO A 19 19.95 -63.71 -2.62
CA PRO A 19 20.75 -64.50 -1.69
C PRO A 19 22.09 -64.97 -2.26
N GLU A 20 22.15 -65.32 -3.56
CA GLU A 20 23.41 -65.73 -4.20
C GLU A 20 24.43 -64.59 -4.26
N VAL A 21 23.96 -63.36 -4.53
CA VAL A 21 24.80 -62.16 -4.57
C VAL A 21 25.35 -61.84 -3.17
N ILE A 22 24.51 -61.93 -2.13
CA ILE A 22 24.91 -61.74 -0.73
C ILE A 22 25.97 -62.76 -0.32
N LYS A 23 25.76 -64.04 -0.65
CA LYS A 23 26.70 -65.13 -0.37
C LYS A 23 28.03 -64.93 -1.09
N LYS A 24 28.01 -64.56 -2.37
CA LYS A 24 29.23 -64.30 -3.16
C LYS A 24 30.01 -63.10 -2.62
N ALA A 25 29.33 -62.02 -2.25
CA ALA A 25 29.95 -60.84 -1.67
C ALA A 25 30.63 -61.15 -0.33
N TYR A 26 29.96 -61.92 0.54
CA TYR A 26 30.53 -62.39 1.81
C TYR A 26 31.84 -63.16 1.62
N TYR A 27 31.87 -64.19 0.76
CA TYR A 27 33.10 -64.95 0.54
C TYR A 27 34.23 -64.10 -0.03
N THR A 28 33.91 -63.17 -0.93
CA THR A 28 34.90 -62.26 -1.52
C THR A 28 35.50 -61.34 -0.46
N LEU A 29 34.66 -60.77 0.43
CA LEU A 29 35.11 -59.91 1.51
C LEU A 29 35.88 -60.68 2.58
N MET A 30 35.48 -61.91 2.92
CA MET A 30 36.18 -62.75 3.88
C MET A 30 37.51 -63.28 3.36
N GLN A 31 37.64 -63.57 2.06
CA GLN A 31 38.94 -63.90 1.48
C GLN A 31 39.96 -62.79 1.67
N LYS A 32 39.52 -61.53 1.58
CA LYS A 32 40.36 -60.35 1.72
C LYS A 32 40.64 -59.96 3.18
N ASN A 33 39.65 -60.12 4.07
CA ASN A 33 39.71 -59.59 5.43
C ASN A 33 39.86 -60.67 6.52
N HIS A 34 40.11 -61.94 6.17
CA HIS A 34 40.28 -63.00 7.17
C HIS A 34 41.46 -62.72 8.12
N PRO A 35 41.31 -62.91 9.46
CA PRO A 35 42.40 -62.72 10.42
C PRO A 35 43.64 -63.56 10.10
N ASP A 36 43.43 -64.83 9.74
CA ASP A 36 44.50 -65.76 9.33
C ASP A 36 45.21 -65.36 8.03
N ARG A 37 44.69 -64.37 7.31
CA ARG A 37 45.28 -63.79 6.09
C ARG A 37 45.78 -62.36 6.30
N GLY A 38 45.93 -61.93 7.56
CA GLY A 38 46.39 -60.59 7.93
C GLY A 38 45.31 -59.51 7.86
N GLY A 39 44.03 -59.88 7.78
CA GLY A 39 42.91 -58.94 7.80
C GLY A 39 42.50 -58.49 9.20
N ASP A 40 41.75 -57.38 9.27
CA ASP A 40 41.24 -56.84 10.54
C ASP A 40 40.16 -57.74 11.15
N LEU A 41 40.46 -58.27 12.33
CA LEU A 41 39.56 -59.12 13.11
C LEU A 41 38.20 -58.45 13.38
N GLN A 42 38.18 -57.14 13.68
CA GLN A 42 36.93 -56.44 13.97
C GLN A 42 36.06 -56.30 12.72
N LEU A 43 36.67 -56.00 11.57
CA LEU A 43 35.97 -55.92 10.30
C LEU A 43 35.43 -57.30 9.87
N ALA A 44 36.24 -58.36 10.01
CA ALA A 44 35.82 -59.73 9.72
C ALA A 44 34.61 -60.15 10.58
N GLN A 45 34.61 -59.82 11.87
CA GLN A 45 33.49 -60.08 12.77
C GLN A 45 32.21 -59.35 12.33
N ARG A 46 32.32 -58.08 11.91
CA ARG A 46 31.18 -57.30 11.40
C ARG A 46 30.64 -57.87 10.09
N ILE A 47 31.52 -58.32 9.17
CA ILE A 47 31.14 -58.97 7.91
C ILE A 47 30.39 -60.29 8.16
N ASN A 48 30.89 -61.13 9.09
CA ASN A 48 30.21 -62.35 9.51
C ASN A 48 28.80 -62.04 10.06
N HIS A 49 28.71 -61.06 10.96
CA HIS A 49 27.43 -60.65 11.53
C HIS A 49 26.42 -60.15 10.47
N ALA A 50 26.88 -59.36 9.50
CA ALA A 50 26.05 -58.90 8.40
C ALA A 50 25.52 -60.05 7.54
N TYR A 51 26.39 -61.02 7.22
CA TYR A 51 25.99 -62.21 6.47
C TYR A 51 24.99 -63.08 7.25
N ASP A 52 25.21 -63.29 8.56
CA ASP A 52 24.33 -64.09 9.42
C ASP A 52 22.90 -63.55 9.51
N ILE A 53 22.73 -62.22 9.40
CA ILE A 53 21.42 -61.56 9.39
C ILE A 53 20.82 -61.56 7.98
N LEU A 54 21.61 -61.26 6.94
CA LEU A 54 21.12 -61.07 5.58
C LEU A 54 20.89 -62.38 4.80
N ASN A 55 21.56 -63.47 5.20
CA ASN A 55 21.41 -64.79 4.56
C ASN A 55 20.15 -65.53 5.03
N ASP A 56 19.68 -65.29 6.26
CA ASP A 56 18.46 -65.90 6.79
C ASP A 56 17.21 -65.05 6.40
N PRO A 57 16.20 -65.63 5.72
CA PRO A 57 15.05 -64.87 5.22
C PRO A 57 14.27 -64.10 6.29
N GLU A 58 14.09 -64.69 7.48
CA GLU A 58 13.32 -64.09 8.57
C GLU A 58 14.10 -62.98 9.30
N ARG A 59 15.41 -63.19 9.51
CA ARG A 59 16.31 -62.17 10.06
C ARG A 59 16.46 -61.00 9.09
N ARG A 60 16.61 -61.25 7.79
CA ARG A 60 16.67 -60.22 6.75
C ARG A 60 15.39 -59.40 6.71
N LYS A 61 14.22 -60.04 6.77
CA LYS A 61 12.93 -59.35 6.82
C LYS A 61 12.80 -58.45 8.05
N ARG A 62 13.20 -58.92 9.24
CA ARG A 62 13.21 -58.09 10.46
C ARG A 62 14.18 -56.91 10.33
N TYR A 63 15.35 -57.14 9.75
CA TYR A 63 16.34 -56.09 9.50
C TYR A 63 15.81 -55.02 8.53
N ASP A 64 15.18 -55.42 7.43
CA ASP A 64 14.59 -54.52 6.44
C ASP A 64 13.47 -53.66 7.05
N LEU A 65 12.61 -54.24 7.90
CA LEU A 65 11.59 -53.50 8.63
C LEU A 65 12.19 -52.47 9.59
N TRP A 66 13.25 -52.83 10.31
CA TRP A 66 13.97 -51.91 11.19
C TRP A 66 14.65 -50.79 10.39
N ARG A 67 15.33 -51.11 9.29
CA ARG A 67 15.98 -50.14 8.39
C ARG A 67 14.98 -49.16 7.80
N ALA A 68 13.82 -49.65 7.35
CA ALA A 68 12.74 -48.80 6.85
C ALA A 68 12.18 -47.85 7.93
N LYS A 69 12.04 -48.32 9.18
CA LYS A 69 11.62 -47.49 10.32
C LYS A 69 12.64 -46.38 10.62
N ILE A 70 13.93 -46.71 10.68
CA ILE A 70 15.00 -45.73 10.92
C ILE A 70 15.09 -44.72 9.77
N GLN A 71 14.97 -45.18 8.52
CA GLN A 71 14.98 -44.29 7.34
C GLN A 71 13.82 -43.29 7.38
N ARG A 72 12.59 -43.76 7.68
CA ARG A 72 11.43 -42.87 7.87
C ARG A 72 11.68 -41.87 8.99
N GLN A 73 12.27 -42.29 10.11
CA GLN A 73 12.59 -41.40 11.22
C GLN A 73 13.62 -40.34 10.84
N ARG A 74 14.67 -40.70 10.11
CA ARG A 74 15.68 -39.77 9.57
C ARG A 74 15.08 -38.78 8.58
N GLU A 75 14.17 -39.24 7.72
CA GLU A 75 13.45 -38.39 6.77
C GLU A 75 12.52 -37.40 7.47
N MET A 76 11.79 -37.84 8.50
CA MET A 76 10.95 -36.96 9.32
C MET A 76 11.79 -35.87 10.00
N VAL A 77 12.90 -36.24 10.67
CA VAL A 77 13.81 -35.27 11.31
C VAL A 77 14.38 -34.29 10.28
N LYS A 78 14.78 -34.77 9.09
CA LYS A 78 15.29 -33.92 8.01
C LYS A 78 14.22 -32.94 7.51
N GLN A 79 12.97 -33.38 7.39
CA GLN A 79 11.83 -32.54 7.02
C GLN A 79 11.52 -31.50 8.10
N GLU A 80 11.53 -31.89 9.37
CA GLU A 80 11.34 -30.99 10.51
C GLU A 80 12.43 -29.91 10.55
N HIS A 81 13.71 -30.30 10.41
CA HIS A 81 14.84 -29.36 10.35
C HIS A 81 14.72 -28.40 9.16
N ALA A 82 14.33 -28.90 7.98
CA ALA A 82 14.11 -28.06 6.80
C ALA A 82 12.95 -27.08 7.00
N GLN A 83 11.86 -27.52 7.65
CA GLN A 83 10.71 -26.68 7.97
C GLN A 83 11.08 -25.61 9.01
N GLN A 84 11.85 -25.96 10.04
CA GLN A 84 12.35 -25.01 11.04
C GLN A 84 13.30 -24.00 10.41
N ALA A 85 14.24 -24.42 9.56
CA ALA A 85 15.15 -23.53 8.85
C ALA A 85 14.39 -22.57 7.93
N ARG A 86 13.35 -23.04 7.24
CA ARG A 86 12.47 -22.20 6.42
C ARG A 86 11.74 -21.16 7.27
N LYS A 87 11.11 -21.56 8.38
CA LYS A 87 10.44 -20.64 9.30
C LYS A 87 11.41 -19.61 9.89
N ALA A 88 12.63 -20.02 10.25
CA ALA A 88 13.67 -19.13 10.75
C ALA A 88 14.12 -18.11 9.70
N LYS A 89 14.29 -18.55 8.44
CA LYS A 89 14.61 -17.67 7.31
C LYS A 89 13.49 -16.66 7.04
N GLU A 90 12.23 -17.11 7.02
CA GLU A 90 11.05 -16.24 6.85
C GLU A 90 10.99 -15.18 7.97
N LYS A 91 11.20 -15.58 9.23
CA LYS A 91 11.25 -14.66 10.38
C LYS A 91 12.40 -13.66 10.30
N ALA A 92 13.59 -14.11 9.89
CA ALA A 92 14.75 -13.23 9.73
C ALA A 92 14.54 -12.20 8.60
N GLN A 93 13.92 -12.61 7.49
CA GLN A 93 13.53 -11.71 6.40
C GLN A 93 12.51 -10.68 6.85
N GLU A 94 11.49 -11.09 7.62
CA GLU A 94 10.49 -10.18 8.19
C GLU A 94 11.12 -9.15 9.14
N GLN A 95 12.03 -9.58 10.02
CA GLN A 95 12.76 -8.69 10.92
C GLN A 95 13.67 -7.71 10.17
N ALA A 96 14.36 -8.17 9.13
CA ALA A 96 15.19 -7.30 8.29
C ALA A 96 14.34 -6.25 7.56
N ALA A 97 13.18 -6.65 7.01
CA ALA A 97 12.24 -5.75 6.37
C ALA A 97 11.69 -4.69 7.34
N LEU A 98 11.33 -5.10 8.57
CA LEU A 98 10.87 -4.17 9.60
C LEU A 98 11.96 -3.17 10.01
N LYS A 99 13.21 -3.63 10.15
CA LYS A 99 14.35 -2.76 10.48
C LYS A 99 14.64 -1.76 9.34
N ALA A 100 14.55 -2.20 8.09
CA ALA A 100 14.70 -1.32 6.93
C ALA A 100 13.57 -0.29 6.85
N GLU A 101 12.31 -0.70 7.03
CA GLU A 101 11.16 0.19 7.13
C GLU A 101 11.38 1.25 8.23
N GLN A 102 11.79 0.83 9.43
CA GLN A 102 12.06 1.76 10.53
C GLN A 102 13.20 2.74 10.21
N ALA A 103 14.24 2.30 9.50
CA ALA A 103 15.34 3.16 9.09
C ALA A 103 14.89 4.20 8.05
N GLU A 104 14.06 3.83 7.07
CA GLU A 104 13.49 4.78 6.11
C GLU A 104 12.48 5.73 6.77
N LEU A 105 11.66 5.23 7.70
CA LEU A 105 10.73 6.08 8.45
C LEU A 105 11.43 7.16 9.26
N LYS A 106 12.64 6.93 9.74
CA LYS A 106 13.45 7.98 10.39
C LYS A 106 13.88 9.08 9.41
N LYS A 107 14.03 8.77 8.12
CA LYS A 107 14.34 9.77 7.08
C LYS A 107 13.13 10.60 6.65
N LEU A 108 11.92 10.19 7.06
CA LEU A 108 10.73 11.04 6.96
C LEU A 108 10.74 12.14 8.04
N GLU A 109 11.73 12.23 8.92
CA GLU A 109 11.94 13.42 9.74
C GLU A 109 12.45 14.57 8.84
N GLY A 110 11.65 15.63 8.63
CA GLY A 110 11.99 16.67 7.65
C GLY A 110 10.86 17.66 7.32
N SER A 111 11.01 18.37 6.20
CA SER A 111 10.16 19.48 5.78
C SER A 111 9.02 19.04 4.85
N PHE A 112 7.78 19.35 5.24
CA PHE A 112 6.59 19.33 4.38
C PHE A 112 6.79 20.23 3.14
N GLN A 113 6.52 19.72 1.92
CA GLN A 113 6.47 20.53 0.70
C GLN A 113 5.04 20.70 0.21
N THR A 114 4.33 19.59 0.04
CA THR A 114 2.93 19.56 -0.39
C THR A 114 2.20 18.44 0.34
N PRO A 115 0.86 18.43 0.33
CA PRO A 115 0.10 17.30 0.87
C PRO A 115 0.52 15.94 0.26
N ALA A 116 1.00 15.90 -0.98
CA ALA A 116 1.46 14.66 -1.61
C ALA A 116 2.96 14.36 -1.43
N LEU A 117 3.79 15.31 -0.98
CA LEU A 117 5.25 15.18 -0.92
C LEU A 117 5.83 15.66 0.42
N TRP A 118 6.57 14.75 1.07
CA TRP A 118 7.31 15.01 2.30
C TRP A 118 8.78 14.59 2.14
N GLY A 119 9.70 15.57 2.13
CA GLY A 119 11.10 15.33 1.81
C GLY A 119 11.26 14.74 0.41
N GLN A 120 11.61 13.46 0.33
CA GLN A 120 11.72 12.68 -0.91
C GLN A 120 10.71 11.53 -0.96
N HIS A 121 9.57 11.68 -0.29
CA HIS A 121 8.58 10.63 -0.14
C HIS A 121 7.21 11.09 -0.59
N LEU A 122 6.62 10.31 -1.48
CA LEU A 122 5.28 10.50 -2.02
C LEU A 122 4.30 9.64 -1.26
N VAL A 123 3.14 10.21 -0.92
CA VAL A 123 2.01 9.47 -0.35
C VAL A 123 0.90 9.34 -1.38
N MET A 124 0.26 8.18 -1.44
CA MET A 124 -0.88 7.95 -2.32
C MET A 124 -1.90 6.99 -1.72
N ALA A 125 -3.15 7.19 -2.13
CA ALA A 125 -4.25 6.24 -1.89
C ALA A 125 -4.40 5.29 -3.08
N ASP A 126 -4.10 4.01 -2.84
CA ASP A 126 -4.39 2.91 -3.74
C ASP A 126 -5.81 2.41 -3.46
N GLU A 127 -6.78 3.09 -4.09
CA GLU A 127 -8.21 2.85 -3.92
C GLU A 127 -8.56 1.39 -4.18
N ARG A 128 -8.07 0.82 -5.29
CA ARG A 128 -8.39 -0.56 -5.70
C ARG A 128 -7.62 -1.59 -4.89
N GLY A 129 -6.45 -1.22 -4.41
CA GLY A 129 -5.63 -2.02 -3.51
C GLY A 129 -6.05 -1.93 -2.05
N HIS A 130 -7.07 -1.14 -1.70
CA HIS A 130 -7.58 -0.98 -0.34
C HIS A 130 -6.47 -0.57 0.65
N ARG A 131 -5.59 0.34 0.24
CA ARG A 131 -4.41 0.71 1.03
C ARG A 131 -3.90 2.12 0.75
N VAL A 132 -3.11 2.63 1.67
CA VAL A 132 -2.29 3.84 1.51
C VAL A 132 -0.83 3.40 1.46
N LEU A 133 -0.06 4.06 0.60
CA LEU A 133 1.37 3.80 0.41
C LEU A 133 2.16 5.09 0.64
N ILE A 134 3.36 4.97 1.22
CA ILE A 134 4.41 5.98 1.07
C ILE A 134 5.56 5.33 0.33
N MET A 135 6.04 6.01 -0.70
CA MET A 135 7.15 5.57 -1.52
C MET A 135 8.23 6.64 -1.60
N ASN A 136 9.48 6.25 -1.76
CA ASN A 136 10.56 7.20 -2.05
C ASN A 136 10.60 7.54 -3.56
N LEU A 137 11.38 8.58 -3.93
CA LEU A 137 11.56 8.98 -5.34
C LEU A 137 12.28 7.94 -6.22
N LYS A 138 12.80 6.84 -5.64
CA LYS A 138 13.35 5.71 -6.41
C LYS A 138 12.28 4.69 -6.81
N GLY A 139 11.04 4.84 -6.34
CA GLY A 139 9.98 3.88 -6.63
C GLY A 139 9.73 2.84 -5.54
N GLU A 140 10.46 2.89 -4.43
CA GLU A 140 10.39 1.86 -3.39
C GLU A 140 9.31 2.22 -2.37
N VAL A 141 8.40 1.28 -2.10
CA VAL A 141 7.39 1.43 -1.05
C VAL A 141 8.06 1.26 0.31
N VAL A 142 8.11 2.34 1.09
CA VAL A 142 8.74 2.37 2.43
C VAL A 142 7.72 2.30 3.56
N TRP A 143 6.44 2.55 3.27
CA TRP A 143 5.36 2.44 4.25
C TRP A 143 4.05 2.02 3.57
N LYS A 144 3.21 1.27 4.30
CA LYS A 144 1.91 0.81 3.82
C LYS A 144 0.90 0.61 4.96
N TYR A 145 -0.37 0.91 4.70
CA TYR A 145 -1.47 0.72 5.65
C TYR A 145 -2.75 0.31 4.91
N GLY A 146 -3.57 -0.60 5.46
CA GLY A 146 -4.92 -0.93 4.94
C GLY A 146 -5.18 -2.39 4.57
N LYS A 147 -4.15 -3.23 4.48
CA LYS A 147 -4.27 -4.67 4.16
C LYS A 147 -3.81 -5.62 5.26
N GLN A 148 -3.36 -5.07 6.38
CA GLN A 148 -2.82 -5.83 7.49
C GLN A 148 -3.90 -6.06 8.55
N VAL A 149 -3.75 -7.11 9.36
CA VAL A 149 -4.66 -7.40 10.48
C VAL A 149 -4.71 -6.17 11.40
N GLY A 150 -5.91 -5.71 11.73
CA GLY A 150 -6.13 -4.49 12.53
C GLY A 150 -5.94 -3.16 11.78
N GLN A 151 -5.58 -3.20 10.49
CA GLN A 151 -5.41 -2.02 9.63
C GLN A 151 -6.23 -2.24 8.35
N SER A 152 -7.56 -2.12 8.45
CA SER A 152 -8.46 -2.28 7.30
C SER A 152 -8.77 -0.91 6.70
N LEU A 153 -8.62 -0.79 5.38
CA LEU A 153 -9.19 0.32 4.59
C LEU A 153 -10.11 -0.26 3.52
N LYS A 154 -11.09 0.53 3.04
CA LYS A 154 -11.95 0.12 1.94
C LYS A 154 -12.12 1.22 0.90
N LYS A 155 -11.42 1.09 -0.23
CA LYS A 155 -11.44 2.11 -1.29
C LYS A 155 -11.10 3.51 -0.76
N PRO A 156 -9.91 3.70 -0.14
CA PRO A 156 -9.48 5.03 0.23
C PRO A 156 -9.38 5.91 -1.01
N ARG A 157 -10.03 7.07 -1.00
CA ARG A 157 -10.05 8.01 -2.14
C ARG A 157 -8.91 9.02 -2.09
N LEU A 158 -8.45 9.34 -0.88
CA LEU A 158 -7.39 10.30 -0.63
C LEU A 158 -6.46 9.78 0.47
N ALA A 159 -5.17 10.03 0.31
CA ALA A 159 -4.23 10.06 1.43
C ALA A 159 -3.16 11.12 1.20
N HIS A 160 -2.95 12.00 2.19
CA HIS A 160 -1.94 13.06 2.15
C HIS A 160 -1.29 13.31 3.49
N PHE A 161 -0.10 13.92 3.46
CA PHE A 161 0.57 14.45 4.62
C PHE A 161 -0.16 15.69 5.13
N SER A 162 -0.35 15.78 6.45
CA SER A 162 -0.62 17.06 7.12
C SER A 162 0.68 17.80 7.39
N LYS A 163 0.61 19.11 7.69
CA LYS A 163 1.79 19.96 7.94
C LYS A 163 2.64 19.46 9.11
N GLU A 164 2.04 18.77 10.07
CA GLU A 164 2.69 18.17 11.24
C GLU A 164 3.15 16.72 11.03
N GLY A 165 3.17 16.23 9.78
CA GLY A 165 3.74 14.92 9.43
C GLY A 165 2.85 13.74 9.82
N LYS A 166 1.53 13.94 9.93
CA LYS A 166 0.56 12.84 9.99
C LYS A 166 0.05 12.53 8.59
N ILE A 167 -0.63 11.40 8.46
CA ILE A 167 -1.25 10.97 7.20
C ILE A 167 -2.76 11.07 7.39
N LEU A 168 -3.38 11.97 6.65
CA LEU A 168 -4.83 12.09 6.57
C LEU A 168 -5.36 11.16 5.48
N VAL A 169 -6.42 10.42 5.77
CA VAL A 169 -7.00 9.43 4.86
C VAL A 169 -8.52 9.62 4.79
N ALA A 170 -9.05 9.74 3.58
CA ALA A 170 -10.49 9.65 3.33
C ALA A 170 -10.83 8.22 2.88
N ASP A 171 -11.38 7.41 3.79
CA ASP A 171 -11.74 6.02 3.54
C ASP A 171 -13.22 5.89 3.17
N CYS A 172 -13.51 6.17 1.90
CA CYS A 172 -14.86 6.28 1.38
C CYS A 172 -15.69 5.02 1.60
N GLY A 173 -15.11 3.83 1.38
CA GLY A 173 -15.86 2.57 1.46
C GLY A 173 -16.12 2.09 2.89
N GLN A 174 -15.42 2.62 3.90
CA GLN A 174 -15.77 2.43 5.32
C GLN A 174 -16.46 3.65 5.92
N GLN A 175 -16.74 4.69 5.13
CA GLN A 175 -17.40 5.92 5.58
C GLN A 175 -16.73 6.51 6.82
N GLN A 176 -15.41 6.70 6.72
CA GLN A 176 -14.62 7.27 7.80
C GLN A 176 -13.48 8.12 7.27
N VAL A 177 -12.95 8.96 8.16
CA VAL A 177 -11.72 9.70 7.94
C VAL A 177 -10.74 9.37 9.06
N LEU A 178 -9.47 9.23 8.72
CA LEU A 178 -8.43 8.81 9.66
C LEU A 178 -7.28 9.80 9.63
N LYS A 179 -6.68 10.03 10.80
CA LYS A 179 -5.37 10.66 10.97
C LYS A 179 -4.43 9.62 11.56
N LEU A 180 -3.43 9.23 10.78
CA LEU A 180 -2.47 8.19 11.14
C LEU A 180 -1.11 8.82 11.44
N ASN A 181 -0.34 8.20 12.34
CA ASN A 181 1.08 8.49 12.48
C ASN A 181 1.94 7.48 11.69
N LEU A 182 3.23 7.78 11.54
CA LEU A 182 4.17 6.87 10.85
C LEU A 182 4.34 5.51 11.54
N LYS A 183 4.01 5.41 12.84
CA LYS A 183 3.94 4.14 13.58
C LYS A 183 2.67 3.33 13.27
N LYS A 184 1.87 3.74 12.26
CA LYS A 184 0.63 3.08 11.81
C LYS A 184 -0.47 3.07 12.87
N GLN A 185 -0.44 4.02 13.81
CA GLN A 185 -1.49 4.18 14.81
C GLN A 185 -2.48 5.24 14.34
N THR A 186 -3.77 4.97 14.50
CA THR A 186 -4.83 5.97 14.38
C THR A 186 -4.73 6.91 15.57
N VAL A 187 -4.30 8.15 15.35
CA VAL A 187 -4.21 9.17 16.40
C VAL A 187 -5.50 9.98 16.51
N TRP A 188 -6.32 9.97 15.46
CA TRP A 188 -7.66 10.56 15.45
C TRP A 188 -8.47 9.93 14.31
N SER A 189 -9.79 9.88 14.45
CA SER A 189 -10.70 9.36 13.44
C SER A 189 -12.08 9.98 13.58
N TYR A 190 -12.80 10.13 12.47
CA TYR A 190 -14.22 10.45 12.52
C TYR A 190 -15.02 9.48 11.67
N THR A 191 -16.15 9.03 12.22
CA THR A 191 -17.11 8.16 11.56
C THR A 191 -18.49 8.81 11.57
N TYR A 192 -19.34 8.42 10.62
CA TYR A 192 -20.71 8.92 10.51
C TYR A 192 -21.70 8.15 11.41
N GLN A 193 -21.20 7.37 12.38
CA GLN A 193 -22.03 6.53 13.25
C GLN A 193 -22.91 7.35 14.18
N ASN A 194 -22.47 8.53 14.59
CA ASN A 194 -23.25 9.43 15.46
C ASN A 194 -24.09 10.43 14.66
N GLN A 195 -24.12 10.31 13.34
CA GLN A 195 -24.92 11.16 12.45
C GLN A 195 -26.24 10.47 12.09
N SER A 196 -27.17 11.25 11.51
CA SER A 196 -28.46 10.75 11.06
C SER A 196 -28.32 9.57 10.09
N VAL A 197 -29.31 8.70 10.07
CA VAL A 197 -29.34 7.52 9.18
C VAL A 197 -29.16 7.94 7.72
N GLN A 198 -29.76 9.06 7.31
CA GLN A 198 -29.63 9.61 5.97
C GLN A 198 -28.20 10.05 5.66
N MET A 199 -27.58 10.83 6.54
CA MET A 199 -26.21 11.33 6.34
C MET A 199 -25.22 10.17 6.24
N ARG A 200 -25.40 9.13 7.06
CA ARG A 200 -24.57 7.92 7.01
C ARG A 200 -24.77 7.14 5.72
N ALA A 201 -26.02 6.95 5.28
CA ALA A 201 -26.32 6.20 4.06
C ALA A 201 -25.72 6.86 2.80
N GLN A 202 -25.60 8.20 2.81
CA GLN A 202 -25.09 8.98 1.69
C GLN A 202 -23.60 9.32 1.80
N ALA A 203 -22.96 9.06 2.95
CA ALA A 203 -21.58 9.45 3.20
C ALA A 203 -20.60 8.85 2.17
N GLN A 204 -19.90 9.74 1.47
CA GLN A 204 -18.79 9.42 0.57
C GLN A 204 -17.68 10.45 0.78
N PRO A 205 -16.91 10.35 1.89
CA PRO A 205 -15.79 11.23 2.12
C PRO A 205 -14.76 11.05 0.99
N ALA A 206 -14.53 12.12 0.23
CA ALA A 206 -13.65 12.13 -0.94
C ALA A 206 -12.33 12.82 -0.67
N PHE A 207 -12.32 13.82 0.22
CA PHE A 207 -11.13 14.59 0.54
C PHE A 207 -11.11 15.01 2.00
N VAL A 208 -9.90 15.14 2.55
CA VAL A 208 -9.67 15.66 3.90
C VAL A 208 -8.41 16.53 3.94
N ASP A 209 -8.46 17.58 4.75
CA ASP A 209 -7.26 18.35 5.12
C ASP A 209 -7.37 18.90 6.55
N GLY A 210 -6.25 19.30 7.14
CA GLY A 210 -6.22 19.96 8.44
C GLY A 210 -6.64 21.42 8.36
N THR A 211 -7.34 21.91 9.39
CA THR A 211 -7.61 23.35 9.58
C THR A 211 -6.58 23.99 10.50
N GLU A 212 -6.45 25.31 10.44
CA GLU A 212 -5.52 26.09 11.29
C GLU A 212 -5.85 25.93 12.78
N ASN A 213 -7.12 25.74 13.12
CA ASN A 213 -7.59 25.49 14.48
C ASN A 213 -7.38 24.03 14.94
N GLY A 214 -6.67 23.21 14.15
CA GLY A 214 -6.39 21.81 14.47
C GLY A 214 -7.55 20.85 14.20
N GLY A 215 -8.64 21.33 13.60
CA GLY A 215 -9.73 20.50 13.09
C GLY A 215 -9.37 19.78 11.79
N ILE A 216 -10.32 19.01 11.28
CA ILE A 216 -10.25 18.31 10.00
C ILE A 216 -11.40 18.78 9.12
N LEU A 217 -11.07 19.37 7.99
CA LEU A 217 -12.02 19.69 6.93
C LEU A 217 -12.29 18.44 6.11
N VAL A 218 -13.55 18.04 6.00
CA VAL A 218 -14.01 16.87 5.25
C VAL A 218 -14.84 17.34 4.07
N THR A 219 -14.47 16.88 2.87
CA THR A 219 -15.30 17.02 1.67
C THR A 219 -16.05 15.72 1.45
N ASP A 220 -17.38 15.77 1.58
CA ASP A 220 -18.25 14.62 1.40
C ASP A 220 -19.05 14.81 0.11
N THR A 221 -18.65 14.06 -0.92
CA THR A 221 -19.30 14.13 -2.24
C THR A 221 -20.73 13.65 -2.18
N GLY A 222 -21.01 12.61 -1.40
CA GLY A 222 -22.32 11.95 -1.38
C GLY A 222 -23.36 12.75 -0.61
N ASN A 223 -22.96 13.36 0.52
CA ASN A 223 -23.78 14.33 1.25
C ASN A 223 -23.78 15.74 0.63
N ARG A 224 -22.97 15.97 -0.42
CA ARG A 224 -22.84 17.24 -1.13
C ARG A 224 -22.50 18.40 -0.21
N MET A 225 -21.53 18.19 0.68
CA MET A 225 -21.16 19.18 1.68
C MET A 225 -19.68 19.16 1.98
N VAL A 226 -19.20 20.28 2.51
CA VAL A 226 -17.91 20.41 3.16
C VAL A 226 -18.16 20.74 4.62
N PHE A 227 -17.49 20.10 5.56
CA PHE A 227 -17.64 20.39 6.98
C PHE A 227 -16.34 20.27 7.74
N GLU A 228 -16.20 21.06 8.79
CA GLU A 228 -15.06 21.04 9.71
C GLU A 228 -15.45 20.26 10.97
N VAL A 229 -14.66 19.23 11.28
CA VAL A 229 -14.76 18.48 12.52
C VAL A 229 -13.64 18.89 13.46
N THR A 230 -13.96 19.23 14.69
CA THR A 230 -12.99 19.59 15.72
C THR A 230 -12.28 18.36 16.30
N PRO A 231 -11.16 18.53 17.03
CA PRO A 231 -10.49 17.43 17.72
C PRO A 231 -11.41 16.62 18.67
N ASP A 232 -12.40 17.26 19.29
CA ASP A 232 -13.42 16.66 20.15
C ASP A 232 -14.63 16.09 19.38
N HIS A 233 -14.51 15.93 18.06
CA HIS A 233 -15.47 15.26 17.17
C HIS A 233 -16.80 15.99 16.97
N GLN A 234 -16.83 17.31 17.20
CA GLN A 234 -17.99 18.15 16.91
C GLN A 234 -17.89 18.77 15.52
N ILE A 235 -19.02 18.94 14.83
CA ILE A 235 -19.07 19.70 13.58
C ILE A 235 -19.08 21.19 13.94
N ALA A 236 -17.95 21.88 13.79
CA ALA A 236 -17.82 23.31 14.10
C ALA A 236 -18.28 24.22 12.95
N TRP A 237 -18.27 23.70 11.72
CA TRP A 237 -18.68 24.44 10.54
C TRP A 237 -19.15 23.49 9.44
N GLN A 238 -20.08 23.94 8.60
CA GLN A 238 -20.49 23.22 7.41
C GLN A 238 -20.93 24.18 6.31
N PHE A 239 -20.78 23.72 5.06
CA PHE A 239 -21.31 24.36 3.88
C PHE A 239 -21.91 23.29 2.96
N ASN A 240 -23.22 23.39 2.78
CA ASN A 240 -24.05 22.56 1.90
C ASN A 240 -24.57 23.36 0.70
N GLY A 241 -23.93 24.51 0.42
CA GLY A 241 -24.33 25.41 -0.65
C GLY A 241 -25.42 26.41 -0.28
N GLN A 242 -25.35 26.96 0.94
CA GLN A 242 -26.11 28.15 1.33
C GLN A 242 -25.14 29.35 1.38
N LEU A 243 -25.28 30.27 0.43
CA LEU A 243 -24.46 31.48 0.37
C LEU A 243 -24.97 32.55 1.33
N ALA A 244 -24.05 33.38 1.84
CA ALA A 244 -24.40 34.56 2.63
C ALA A 244 -25.18 35.60 1.81
N PHE A 245 -26.00 36.41 2.48
CA PHE A 245 -26.66 37.58 1.90
C PHE A 245 -25.64 38.64 1.42
N ASN A 246 -26.05 39.53 0.51
CA ASN A 246 -25.22 40.60 -0.10
C ASN A 246 -24.08 40.10 -1.02
N LEU A 247 -24.43 39.21 -1.96
CA LEU A 247 -23.55 38.80 -3.04
C LEU A 247 -23.37 39.92 -4.07
N LYS A 248 -22.25 39.91 -4.82
CA LYS A 248 -22.10 40.73 -6.03
C LYS A 248 -23.23 40.39 -7.01
N LEU A 249 -23.66 41.36 -7.83
CA LEU A 249 -24.71 41.13 -8.83
C LEU A 249 -24.38 39.96 -9.77
N SER A 250 -23.11 39.85 -10.20
CA SER A 250 -22.61 38.73 -11.01
C SER A 250 -22.76 37.36 -10.33
N HIS A 251 -22.80 37.33 -8.99
CA HIS A 251 -22.87 36.11 -8.20
C HIS A 251 -24.31 35.68 -7.87
N LEU A 252 -25.32 36.53 -8.10
CA LEU A 252 -26.73 36.20 -7.79
C LEU A 252 -27.29 35.07 -8.66
N LEU A 253 -26.70 34.84 -9.84
CA LEU A 253 -27.14 33.80 -10.79
C LEU A 253 -26.43 32.45 -10.58
N ILE A 254 -25.55 32.37 -9.58
CA ILE A 254 -24.80 31.17 -9.22
C ILE A 254 -25.73 30.23 -8.45
N LYS A 255 -25.79 28.95 -8.86
CA LYS A 255 -26.47 27.91 -8.07
C LYS A 255 -25.75 27.74 -6.73
N PRO A 256 -26.36 28.05 -5.59
CA PRO A 256 -25.62 28.05 -4.34
C PRO A 256 -25.27 26.62 -3.89
N GLU A 257 -26.08 25.62 -4.25
CA GLU A 257 -25.92 24.22 -3.87
C GLU A 257 -24.65 23.57 -4.44
N LEU A 258 -23.99 22.74 -3.63
CA LEU A 258 -22.94 21.84 -4.12
C LEU A 258 -23.60 20.63 -4.80
N PHE A 259 -23.02 20.15 -5.90
CA PHE A 259 -23.52 18.97 -6.61
C PHE A 259 -22.60 17.76 -6.46
N MET A 260 -21.28 17.95 -6.61
CA MET A 260 -20.28 16.92 -6.37
C MET A 260 -18.97 17.57 -5.90
N PRO A 261 -18.88 18.01 -4.63
CA PRO A 261 -17.64 18.56 -4.12
C PRO A 261 -16.60 17.43 -4.01
N VAL A 262 -15.38 17.70 -4.47
CA VAL A 262 -14.31 16.69 -4.61
C VAL A 262 -13.05 17.02 -3.83
N SER A 263 -12.79 18.30 -3.56
CA SER A 263 -11.71 18.72 -2.66
C SER A 263 -12.04 20.05 -2.01
N ALA A 264 -11.60 20.23 -0.77
CA ALA A 264 -11.66 21.52 -0.09
C ALA A 264 -10.42 21.74 0.79
N PHE A 265 -9.94 22.97 0.82
CA PHE A 265 -8.83 23.43 1.65
C PHE A 265 -9.24 24.66 2.45
N GLU A 266 -8.75 24.78 3.67
CA GLU A 266 -8.65 26.08 4.34
C GLU A 266 -7.34 26.74 3.88
N VAL A 267 -7.45 27.76 3.04
CA VAL A 267 -6.29 28.39 2.38
C VAL A 267 -5.75 29.62 3.12
N GLU A 268 -6.56 30.14 4.04
CA GLU A 268 -6.30 31.18 5.03
C GLU A 268 -7.29 30.94 6.18
N PRO A 269 -7.03 31.38 7.42
CA PRO A 269 -7.94 31.13 8.54
C PRO A 269 -9.37 31.59 8.24
N GLY A 270 -10.30 30.64 8.20
CA GLY A 270 -11.71 30.85 7.87
C GLY A 270 -12.02 31.13 6.40
N LEU A 271 -11.10 30.86 5.47
CA LEU A 271 -11.26 31.01 4.03
C LEU A 271 -11.08 29.66 3.33
N TYR A 272 -12.15 29.18 2.69
CA TYR A 272 -12.26 27.83 2.15
C TYR A 272 -12.29 27.85 0.62
N LEU A 273 -11.36 27.12 0.01
CA LEU A 273 -11.31 26.86 -1.42
C LEU A 273 -11.94 25.49 -1.70
N ILE A 274 -13.00 25.43 -2.51
CA ILE A 274 -13.77 24.22 -2.79
C ILE A 274 -13.80 23.97 -4.29
N ALA A 275 -13.45 22.75 -4.70
CA ALA A 275 -13.66 22.24 -6.05
C ALA A 275 -14.99 21.49 -6.12
N ASP A 276 -15.92 21.98 -6.93
CA ASP A 276 -17.26 21.44 -7.12
C ASP A 276 -17.39 20.88 -8.54
N GLN A 277 -17.03 19.61 -8.69
CA GLN A 277 -17.00 18.89 -9.97
C GLN A 277 -18.33 18.97 -10.69
N GLY A 278 -19.39 18.75 -9.93
CA GLY A 278 -20.73 18.61 -10.46
C GLY A 278 -21.26 19.89 -11.13
N ASN A 279 -20.81 21.04 -10.65
CA ASN A 279 -21.12 22.34 -11.23
C ASN A 279 -19.97 22.91 -12.08
N GLY A 280 -18.87 22.18 -12.26
CA GLY A 280 -17.73 22.59 -13.08
C GLY A 280 -17.08 23.90 -12.63
N ARG A 281 -16.88 24.07 -11.32
CA ARG A 281 -16.42 25.35 -10.75
C ARG A 281 -15.52 25.19 -9.53
N ILE A 282 -14.80 26.26 -9.22
CA ILE A 282 -14.06 26.47 -7.99
C ILE A 282 -14.69 27.62 -7.22
N LEU A 283 -14.93 27.44 -5.92
CA LEU A 283 -15.47 28.44 -5.02
C LEU A 283 -14.40 28.82 -3.99
N LEU A 284 -14.28 30.10 -3.68
CA LEU A 284 -13.55 30.61 -2.52
C LEU A 284 -14.52 31.37 -1.64
N LEU A 285 -14.76 30.90 -0.43
CA LEU A 285 -15.76 31.46 0.48
C LEU A 285 -15.23 31.56 1.89
N ASN A 286 -15.74 32.52 2.65
CA ASN A 286 -15.38 32.64 4.07
C ASN A 286 -16.30 31.78 4.97
N ARG A 287 -15.98 31.70 6.26
CA ARG A 287 -16.74 30.94 7.26
C ARG A 287 -18.22 31.31 7.40
N LYS A 288 -18.63 32.51 6.95
CA LYS A 288 -20.04 32.92 6.93
C LYS A 288 -20.78 32.47 5.66
N GLY A 289 -20.12 31.77 4.74
CA GLY A 289 -20.66 31.41 3.43
C GLY A 289 -20.63 32.54 2.40
N LYS A 290 -19.90 33.64 2.66
CA LYS A 290 -19.76 34.73 1.69
C LYS A 290 -18.80 34.31 0.59
N LEU A 291 -19.28 34.28 -0.66
CA LEU A 291 -18.46 34.03 -1.84
C LEU A 291 -17.49 35.19 -2.08
N VAL A 292 -16.20 34.91 -1.96
CA VAL A 292 -15.08 35.85 -2.16
C VAL A 292 -14.63 35.83 -3.62
N TRP A 293 -14.51 34.64 -4.19
CA TRP A 293 -14.08 34.42 -5.57
C TRP A 293 -14.71 33.15 -6.13
N ILE A 294 -14.92 33.11 -7.44
CA ILE A 294 -15.42 31.95 -8.17
C ILE A 294 -14.71 31.86 -9.51
N TYR A 295 -14.48 30.64 -9.97
CA TYR A 295 -14.03 30.40 -11.33
C TYR A 295 -14.67 29.15 -11.95
N PRO A 296 -15.08 29.21 -13.23
CA PRO A 296 -15.19 30.43 -14.04
C PRO A 296 -16.30 31.36 -13.51
N GLU A 297 -16.17 32.67 -13.71
CA GLU A 297 -17.20 33.63 -13.25
C GLU A 297 -18.44 33.60 -14.16
N LYS A 298 -18.25 33.27 -15.45
CA LYS A 298 -19.34 33.19 -16.42
C LYS A 298 -20.04 31.83 -16.36
N LYS A 299 -21.35 31.85 -16.18
CA LYS A 299 -22.20 30.65 -16.06
C LYS A 299 -22.11 29.65 -17.23
N ASN A 300 -21.84 30.14 -18.45
CA ASN A 300 -21.76 29.28 -19.64
C ASN A 300 -20.34 28.72 -19.88
N GLU A 301 -19.35 29.17 -19.11
CA GLU A 301 -18.00 28.63 -19.10
C GLU A 301 -17.91 27.73 -17.87
N SER A 302 -18.10 26.42 -18.03
CA SER A 302 -17.91 25.45 -16.95
C SER A 302 -16.67 24.62 -17.20
N LEU A 303 -15.92 24.37 -16.14
CA LEU A 303 -14.82 23.43 -16.19
C LEU A 303 -15.35 22.01 -16.35
N ARG A 304 -14.66 21.21 -17.15
CA ARG A 304 -14.97 19.79 -17.34
C ARG A 304 -14.13 18.96 -16.39
N ALA A 305 -14.72 17.92 -15.79
CA ALA A 305 -14.00 16.96 -14.96
C ALA A 305 -13.11 17.59 -13.87
N VAL A 306 -13.57 18.65 -13.20
CA VAL A 306 -12.82 19.26 -12.08
C VAL A 306 -12.63 18.22 -10.98
N ASN A 307 -11.38 17.96 -10.61
CA ASN A 307 -11.05 16.96 -9.60
C ASN A 307 -10.34 17.56 -8.39
N PHE A 308 -9.63 18.67 -8.56
CA PHE A 308 -8.80 19.23 -7.51
C PHE A 308 -8.51 20.73 -7.73
N ALA A 309 -8.39 21.49 -6.64
CA ALA A 309 -7.88 22.86 -6.67
C ALA A 309 -7.00 23.15 -5.46
N TYR A 310 -5.94 23.93 -5.66
CA TYR A 310 -4.96 24.26 -4.65
C TYR A 310 -4.50 25.71 -4.79
N ARG A 311 -4.32 26.41 -3.67
CA ARG A 311 -3.82 27.78 -3.69
C ARG A 311 -2.30 27.82 -3.64
N LEU A 312 -1.69 28.43 -4.64
CA LEU A 312 -0.25 28.63 -4.74
C LEU A 312 0.24 29.71 -3.77
N LYS A 313 1.54 29.71 -3.47
CA LYS A 313 2.17 30.78 -2.68
C LYS A 313 2.06 32.15 -3.32
N SER A 314 1.94 32.23 -4.65
CA SER A 314 1.68 33.46 -5.40
C SER A 314 0.27 34.03 -5.14
N GLY A 315 -0.63 33.25 -4.55
CA GLY A 315 -2.06 33.57 -4.41
C GLY A 315 -2.92 33.09 -5.58
N ASN A 316 -2.31 32.66 -6.68
CA ASN A 316 -3.00 32.04 -7.82
C ASN A 316 -3.60 30.68 -7.42
N ILE A 317 -4.59 30.24 -8.19
CA ILE A 317 -5.26 28.96 -8.00
C ILE A 317 -4.80 27.98 -9.07
N TRP A 318 -4.18 26.90 -8.62
CA TRP A 318 -3.91 25.73 -9.43
C TRP A 318 -5.16 24.86 -9.51
N ILE A 319 -5.61 24.54 -10.72
CA ILE A 319 -6.83 23.77 -10.96
C ILE A 319 -6.51 22.55 -11.80
N THR A 320 -7.00 21.40 -11.33
CA THR A 320 -6.95 20.13 -12.03
C THR A 320 -8.35 19.77 -12.51
N SER A 321 -8.47 19.59 -13.81
CA SER A 321 -9.69 19.32 -14.55
C SER A 321 -9.41 18.30 -15.67
N ASP A 322 -10.08 18.39 -16.81
CA ASP A 322 -9.62 17.77 -18.06
C ASP A 322 -8.27 18.33 -18.56
N LYS A 323 -7.81 19.42 -17.95
CA LYS A 323 -6.48 20.01 -18.09
C LYS A 323 -5.96 20.54 -16.76
N LEU A 324 -4.67 20.89 -16.73
CA LEU A 324 -4.07 21.64 -15.61
C LEU A 324 -3.98 23.12 -16.00
N ILE A 325 -4.47 24.00 -15.14
CA ILE A 325 -4.38 25.44 -15.35
C ILE A 325 -3.96 26.15 -14.06
N GLU A 326 -3.23 27.25 -14.23
CA GLU A 326 -3.02 28.23 -13.18
C GLU A 326 -3.86 29.46 -13.50
N VAL A 327 -4.70 29.85 -12.56
CA VAL A 327 -5.63 30.99 -12.71
C VAL A 327 -5.28 32.04 -11.66
N ASN A 328 -5.12 33.29 -12.10
CA ASN A 328 -4.83 34.38 -11.17
C ASN A 328 -6.09 34.86 -10.44
N THR A 329 -5.93 35.78 -9.50
CA THR A 329 -7.04 36.31 -8.69
C THR A 329 -8.08 37.11 -9.49
N LYS A 330 -7.76 37.52 -10.72
CA LYS A 330 -8.70 38.16 -11.66
C LYS A 330 -9.49 37.16 -12.50
N GLY A 331 -9.18 35.86 -12.39
CA GLY A 331 -9.83 34.81 -13.19
C GLY A 331 -9.17 34.59 -14.56
N GLU A 332 -7.97 35.12 -14.80
CA GLU A 332 -7.24 34.93 -16.05
C GLU A 332 -6.35 33.67 -15.95
N VAL A 333 -6.36 32.83 -16.99
CA VAL A 333 -5.45 31.68 -17.09
C VAL A 333 -4.05 32.19 -17.45
N VAL A 334 -3.10 32.01 -16.55
CA VAL A 334 -1.70 32.46 -16.72
C VAL A 334 -0.74 31.33 -17.12
N TRP A 335 -1.16 30.08 -16.94
CA TRP A 335 -0.46 28.90 -17.42
C TRP A 335 -1.46 27.77 -17.68
N GLU A 336 -1.17 26.94 -18.68
CA GLU A 336 -1.99 25.77 -19.04
C GLU A 336 -1.10 24.59 -19.48
N TYR A 337 -1.54 23.39 -19.10
CA TYR A 337 -1.05 22.14 -19.65
C TYR A 337 -2.20 21.19 -19.96
N SER A 338 -2.37 20.90 -21.25
CA SER A 338 -3.48 20.11 -21.80
C SER A 338 -3.03 18.87 -22.58
N LYS A 339 -1.73 18.51 -22.51
CA LYS A 339 -1.18 17.31 -23.18
C LYS A 339 -1.43 16.01 -22.41
N LEU A 340 -2.10 16.07 -21.26
CA LEU A 340 -2.54 14.87 -20.55
C LEU A 340 -3.76 14.33 -21.29
N ASN A 341 -3.58 13.28 -22.08
CA ASN A 341 -4.64 12.67 -22.88
C ASN A 341 -5.64 11.83 -22.06
N ASP A 342 -5.67 11.98 -20.74
CA ASP A 342 -6.48 11.13 -19.85
C ASP A 342 -7.39 11.95 -18.95
N SER A 343 -8.69 11.63 -19.00
CA SER A 343 -9.75 12.20 -18.15
C SER A 343 -9.64 11.82 -16.67
N ASP A 344 -8.70 10.95 -16.31
CA ASP A 344 -8.69 10.26 -15.02
C ASP A 344 -7.60 10.78 -14.06
N ILE A 345 -7.24 12.07 -14.19
CA ILE A 345 -6.37 12.74 -13.21
C ILE A 345 -7.14 12.84 -11.89
N LYS A 346 -6.65 12.19 -10.83
CA LYS A 346 -7.26 12.33 -9.50
C LYS A 346 -6.91 13.67 -8.88
N GLN A 347 -5.62 13.99 -8.85
CA GLN A 347 -5.05 15.18 -8.23
C GLN A 347 -3.76 15.57 -8.96
N ALA A 348 -3.46 16.86 -8.99
CA ALA A 348 -2.15 17.34 -9.37
C ALA A 348 -1.65 18.39 -8.38
N TYR A 349 -0.44 18.20 -7.87
CA TYR A 349 0.19 19.09 -6.90
C TYR A 349 1.34 19.87 -7.54
N PRO A 350 1.33 21.21 -7.47
CA PRO A 350 2.50 22.02 -7.79
C PRO A 350 3.59 21.75 -6.75
N LEU A 351 4.79 21.37 -7.17
CA LEU A 351 5.91 21.05 -6.27
C LEU A 351 6.86 22.24 -6.12
N THR A 352 7.21 22.87 -7.24
CA THR A 352 8.06 24.06 -7.35
C THR A 352 7.54 24.90 -8.50
N GLU A 353 8.09 26.10 -8.72
CA GLU A 353 7.73 26.96 -9.86
C GLU A 353 7.93 26.32 -11.24
N SER A 354 8.64 25.18 -11.33
CA SER A 354 8.93 24.51 -12.59
C SER A 354 8.48 23.05 -12.65
N ARG A 355 7.86 22.51 -11.59
CA ARG A 355 7.53 21.07 -11.49
C ARG A 355 6.20 20.84 -10.81
N PHE A 356 5.49 19.83 -11.28
CA PHE A 356 4.26 19.37 -10.69
C PHE A 356 4.18 17.84 -10.67
N LEU A 357 3.40 17.34 -9.73
CA LEU A 357 3.07 15.93 -9.55
C LEU A 357 1.65 15.71 -10.05
N VAL A 358 1.39 14.58 -10.69
CA VAL A 358 0.05 14.19 -11.14
C VAL A 358 -0.20 12.73 -10.74
N ASP A 359 -1.36 12.47 -10.14
CA ASP A 359 -1.86 11.14 -9.80
C ASP A 359 -3.00 10.76 -10.75
N PHE A 360 -2.92 9.56 -11.34
CA PHE A 360 -3.82 9.07 -12.38
C PHE A 360 -4.52 7.77 -12.01
N SER A 361 -5.70 7.55 -12.61
CA SER A 361 -6.50 6.33 -12.53
C SER A 361 -6.91 5.85 -13.94
N HIS A 362 -6.02 5.25 -14.69
CA HIS A 362 -6.29 4.84 -16.08
C HIS A 362 -7.23 3.65 -16.17
N LEU A 363 -8.37 3.82 -16.86
CA LEU A 363 -9.15 2.68 -17.32
C LEU A 363 -8.41 1.97 -18.48
N VAL A 364 -8.11 0.68 -18.30
CA VAL A 364 -7.48 -0.17 -19.32
C VAL A 364 -8.42 -1.32 -19.71
N LYS A 365 -8.19 -1.93 -20.89
CA LYS A 365 -9.08 -2.97 -21.47
C LYS A 365 -9.55 -4.07 -20.50
N ARG A 366 -8.73 -4.42 -19.50
CA ARG A 366 -9.03 -5.46 -18.51
C ARG A 366 -8.82 -4.99 -17.08
N GLY A 367 -8.90 -3.70 -16.81
CA GLY A 367 -8.61 -3.23 -15.45
C GLY A 367 -8.53 -1.72 -15.27
N ILE A 368 -7.97 -1.34 -14.13
CA ILE A 368 -7.60 0.04 -13.81
C ILE A 368 -6.14 0.05 -13.36
N ASN A 369 -5.33 0.89 -13.98
CA ASN A 369 -3.96 1.15 -13.56
C ASN A 369 -3.90 2.48 -12.84
N GLN A 370 -3.23 2.52 -11.69
CA GLN A 370 -3.00 3.78 -10.98
C GLN A 370 -1.52 4.10 -10.99
N GLU A 371 -1.20 5.34 -11.36
CA GLU A 371 0.18 5.78 -11.50
C GLU A 371 0.36 7.22 -11.05
N MET A 372 1.61 7.54 -10.75
CA MET A 372 2.03 8.88 -10.37
C MET A 372 3.15 9.34 -11.28
N MET A 373 3.08 10.58 -11.74
CA MET A 373 4.08 11.20 -12.60
C MET A 373 4.53 12.54 -12.01
N MET A 374 5.82 12.81 -12.09
CA MET A 374 6.37 14.15 -11.88
C MET A 374 6.79 14.70 -13.23
N LEU A 375 6.33 15.91 -13.55
CA LEU A 375 6.61 16.59 -14.80
C LEU A 375 7.20 17.97 -14.54
N ASP A 376 7.97 18.49 -15.49
CA ASP A 376 8.26 19.92 -15.55
C ASP A 376 7.14 20.69 -16.28
N HIS A 377 7.19 22.03 -16.25
CA HIS A 377 6.21 22.90 -16.92
C HIS A 377 6.12 22.72 -18.44
N ALA A 378 7.14 22.11 -19.08
CA ALA A 378 7.11 21.78 -20.50
C ALA A 378 6.42 20.42 -20.78
N GLY A 379 6.11 19.66 -19.73
CA GLY A 379 5.53 18.32 -19.81
C GLY A 379 6.57 17.20 -19.90
N LYS A 380 7.86 17.48 -19.67
CA LYS A 380 8.88 16.43 -19.63
C LYS A 380 8.68 15.59 -18.38
N ILE A 381 8.59 14.28 -18.55
CA ILE A 381 8.47 13.32 -17.46
C ILE A 381 9.83 13.23 -16.74
N LEU A 382 9.85 13.59 -15.47
CA LEU A 382 11.02 13.50 -14.59
C LEU A 382 11.00 12.21 -13.75
N PHE A 383 9.80 11.74 -13.43
CA PHE A 383 9.55 10.52 -12.65
C PHE A 383 8.20 9.94 -13.06
N ARG A 384 8.11 8.60 -13.11
CA ARG A 384 6.86 7.86 -13.38
C ARG A 384 6.87 6.56 -12.62
N HIS A 385 5.76 6.24 -11.96
CA HIS A 385 5.63 4.98 -11.23
C HIS A 385 4.19 4.46 -11.22
N TYR A 386 4.01 3.18 -11.52
CA TYR A 386 2.74 2.46 -11.40
C TYR A 386 2.65 1.81 -10.02
N TYR A 387 1.76 2.31 -9.16
CA TYR A 387 1.62 1.82 -7.79
C TYR A 387 0.47 0.80 -7.62
N SER A 388 -0.43 0.71 -8.61
CA SER A 388 -1.53 -0.26 -8.60
C SER A 388 -1.92 -0.73 -10.00
N GLN A 389 -2.21 -2.02 -10.11
CA GLN A 389 -2.82 -2.64 -11.29
C GLN A 389 -3.95 -3.55 -10.81
N HIS A 390 -5.19 -3.15 -11.07
CA HIS A 390 -6.36 -3.94 -10.73
C HIS A 390 -6.95 -4.54 -11.99
N ARG A 391 -7.09 -5.87 -12.04
CA ARG A 391 -7.73 -6.55 -13.17
C ARG A 391 -9.21 -6.74 -12.90
N PHE A 392 -10.05 -6.43 -13.88
CA PHE A 392 -11.44 -6.88 -13.88
C PHE A 392 -11.39 -8.40 -14.03
N ILE A 393 -11.75 -9.10 -12.95
CA ILE A 393 -11.81 -10.57 -12.93
C ILE A 393 -12.97 -11.04 -13.81
#